data_AF-A0A537Y6K7-F1
#
_entry.id   AF-A0A537Y6K7-F1
#
_cell.length_a   1.000
_cell.length_b   1.000
_cell.length_c   1.000
_cell.angle_alpha   90.00
_cell.angle_beta   90.00
_cell.angle_gamma   90.00
#
_symmetry.space_group_name_H-M   'P 1'
#
loop_
_entity.id
_entity.type
_entity.pdbx_description
1 polymer ?
#
loop_
_entity_poly.entity_id
_entity_poly.type
_entity_poly.pdbx_seq_one_letter_code
_entity_poly.pdbx_strand_id
1 'polypeptide(L)'
;MSEEQPGTEPESSEELESLRREVEGLHKRMEEIRAATEVEVLKNWQSPWKGADTVKAKVDSRLASNQEFRTIMTRARTAEATAAELSPPTDAAPDTSPTGHPAIGR
;
A
#
# COMPACT_ATOMS: atom_id res chain seq x y z
N MET A 1 45.06 5.85 -15.62
CA MET A 1 44.44 6.21 -14.33
C MET A 1 42.97 6.03 -14.54
N SER A 2 42.39 4.99 -13.93
CA SER A 2 40.98 4.68 -14.04
C SER A 2 40.24 5.62 -13.11
N GLU A 3 39.43 6.52 -13.67
CA GLU A 3 38.48 7.33 -12.92
C GLU A 3 37.30 6.42 -12.56
N GLU A 4 37.45 5.72 -11.43
CA GLU A 4 36.37 5.02 -10.76
C GLU A 4 35.48 6.10 -10.12
N GLN A 5 34.44 6.54 -10.84
CA GLN A 5 33.39 7.36 -10.24
C GLN A 5 32.69 6.51 -9.17
N PRO A 6 32.72 6.89 -7.88
CA PRO A 6 31.97 6.15 -6.87
C PRO A 6 30.48 6.40 -7.13
N GLY A 7 29.74 5.32 -7.35
CA GLY A 7 28.29 5.34 -7.50
C GLY A 7 27.64 5.95 -6.27
N THR A 8 26.89 7.04 -6.48
CA THR A 8 25.99 7.67 -5.52
C THR A 8 24.70 6.84 -5.36
N GLU A 9 24.82 5.54 -5.08
CA GLU A 9 23.68 4.63 -4.83
C GLU A 9 23.31 4.35 -3.36
N PRO A 10 24.07 4.72 -2.29
CA PRO A 10 23.71 4.28 -0.94
C PRO A 10 22.48 4.98 -0.35
N GLU A 11 22.28 6.28 -0.66
CA GLU A 11 21.21 7.08 -0.04
C GLU A 11 19.81 6.58 -0.43
N SER A 12 19.58 6.25 -1.71
CA SER A 12 18.27 5.75 -2.18
C SER A 12 17.96 4.34 -1.67
N SER A 13 18.98 3.51 -1.42
CA SER A 13 18.81 2.15 -0.92
C SER A 13 18.41 2.14 0.56
N GLU A 14 19.12 2.91 1.39
CA GLU A 14 18.82 3.05 2.83
C GLU A 14 17.46 3.73 3.08
N GLU A 15 17.08 4.70 2.24
CA GLU A 15 15.79 5.37 2.30
C GLU A 15 14.64 4.43 1.90
N LEU A 16 14.82 3.62 0.85
CA LEU A 16 13.87 2.57 0.46
C LEU A 16 13.68 1.51 1.54
N GLU A 17 14.75 1.03 2.16
CA GLU A 17 14.66 0.07 3.26
C GLU A 17 13.94 0.66 4.48
N SER A 18 14.20 1.94 4.78
CA SER A 18 13.51 2.66 5.85
C SER A 18 12.01 2.81 5.57
N LEU A 19 11.62 3.17 4.34
CA LEU A 19 10.23 3.23 3.91
C LEU A 19 9.53 1.87 3.97
N ARG A 20 10.21 0.79 3.56
CA ARG A 20 9.66 -0.57 3.66
C ARG A 20 9.38 -0.97 5.11
N ARG A 21 10.31 -0.71 6.03
CA ARG A 21 10.11 -0.97 7.46
C ARG A 21 8.99 -0.12 8.04
N GLU A 22 8.89 1.13 7.60
CA GLU A 22 7.79 2.00 8.00
C GLU A 22 6.44 1.45 7.54
N VAL A 23 6.30 1.07 6.27
CA VAL A 23 5.06 0.46 5.73
C VAL A 23 4.70 -0.82 6.48
N GLU A 24 5.67 -1.70 6.73
CA GLU A 24 5.44 -2.92 7.52
C GLU A 24 4.93 -2.60 8.94
N GLY A 25 5.54 -1.61 9.61
CA GLY A 25 5.09 -1.15 10.92
C GLY A 25 3.67 -0.57 10.89
N LEU A 26 3.33 0.20 9.86
CA LEU A 26 1.99 0.76 9.66
C LEU A 26 0.96 -0.35 9.37
N HIS A 27 1.32 -1.36 8.59
CA HIS A 27 0.47 -2.53 8.31
C HIS A 27 0.18 -3.32 9.58
N LYS A 28 1.22 -3.62 10.37
CA LYS A 28 1.06 -4.28 11.66
C LYS A 28 0.13 -3.48 12.58
N ARG A 29 0.30 -2.16 12.63
CA ARG A 29 -0.57 -1.29 13.44
C ARG A 29 -2.03 -1.31 12.97
N MET A 30 -2.27 -1.36 11.65
CA MET A 30 -3.62 -1.52 11.10
C MET A 30 -4.25 -2.87 11.49
N GLU A 31 -3.48 -3.96 11.48
CA GLU A 31 -3.93 -5.28 11.91
C GLU A 31 -4.29 -5.30 13.40
N GLU A 32 -3.47 -4.66 14.25
CA GLU A 32 -3.76 -4.52 15.68
C GLU A 32 -5.08 -3.78 15.92
N ILE A 33 -5.31 -2.65 15.23
CA ILE A 33 -6.56 -1.89 15.34
C ILE A 33 -7.75 -2.71 14.86
N ARG A 34 -7.60 -3.46 13.76
CA ARG A 34 -8.64 -4.37 13.24
C ARG A 34 -8.99 -5.44 14.28
N ALA A 35 -7.98 -6.12 14.82
CA ALA A 35 -8.17 -7.18 15.82
C ALA A 35 -8.83 -6.64 17.10
N ALA A 36 -8.39 -5.49 17.60
CA ALA A 36 -9.01 -4.83 18.74
C ALA A 36 -10.48 -4.49 18.46
N THR A 37 -10.77 -3.92 17.29
CA THR A 37 -12.14 -3.57 16.87
C THR A 37 -13.02 -4.81 16.75
N GLU A 38 -12.50 -5.92 16.22
CA GLU A 38 -13.22 -7.19 16.12
C GLU A 38 -13.58 -7.74 17.50
N VAL A 39 -12.61 -7.78 18.43
CA VAL A 39 -12.84 -8.20 19.81
C VAL A 39 -13.90 -7.34 20.48
N GLU A 40 -13.86 -6.01 20.30
CA GLU A 40 -14.86 -5.10 20.84
C GLU A 40 -16.25 -5.34 20.23
N VAL A 41 -16.35 -5.57 18.92
CA VAL A 41 -17.60 -5.89 18.24
C VAL A 41 -18.17 -7.20 18.77
N LEU A 42 -17.36 -8.25 18.87
CA LEU A 42 -17.79 -9.55 19.36
C LEU A 42 -18.26 -9.47 20.82
N LYS A 43 -17.54 -8.74 21.67
CA LYS A 43 -17.87 -8.55 23.08
C LYS A 43 -19.17 -7.75 23.27
N ASN A 44 -19.31 -6.61 22.60
CA ASN A 44 -20.35 -5.63 22.92
C ASN A 44 -21.64 -5.80 22.11
N TRP A 45 -21.60 -6.39 20.92
CA TRP A 45 -22.74 -6.29 19.99
C TRP A 45 -23.67 -7.50 20.00
N GLN A 46 -24.46 -7.86 21.01
CA GLN A 46 -25.22 -9.14 21.11
C GLN A 46 -26.33 -9.48 20.05
N SER A 47 -26.18 -9.13 18.77
CA SER A 47 -27.14 -9.41 17.70
C SER A 47 -27.24 -10.90 17.36
N PRO A 48 -28.46 -11.43 17.09
CA PRO A 48 -28.65 -12.80 16.62
C PRO A 48 -28.09 -13.04 15.20
N TRP A 49 -27.77 -11.98 14.47
CA TRP A 49 -27.24 -12.03 13.09
C TRP A 49 -25.71 -11.86 13.03
N LYS A 50 -24.97 -12.21 14.09
CA LYS A 50 -23.49 -12.20 14.10
C LYS A 50 -22.89 -13.35 13.26
N GLY A 51 -23.22 -13.41 11.97
CA GLY A 51 -22.46 -14.23 11.03
C GLY A 51 -21.05 -13.65 10.85
N ALA A 52 -20.09 -14.48 10.44
CA ALA A 52 -18.71 -14.04 10.16
C ALA A 52 -18.68 -12.84 9.19
N ASP A 53 -19.43 -12.91 8.09
CA ASP A 53 -19.55 -11.83 7.12
C ASP A 53 -20.13 -10.54 7.71
N THR A 54 -21.12 -10.66 8.60
CA THR A 54 -21.76 -9.48 9.23
C THR A 54 -20.86 -8.85 10.29
N VAL A 55 -20.10 -9.66 11.03
CA VAL A 55 -19.07 -9.19 11.96
C VAL A 55 -17.99 -8.46 11.17
N LYS A 56 -17.49 -9.04 10.08
CA LYS A 56 -16.51 -8.40 9.20
C LYS A 56 -17.02 -7.05 8.66
N ALA A 57 -18.23 -7.02 8.11
CA ALA A 57 -18.83 -5.78 7.61
C ALA A 57 -18.96 -4.70 8.70
N LYS A 58 -19.28 -5.11 9.94
CA LYS A 58 -19.35 -4.17 11.07
C LYS A 58 -17.98 -3.69 11.52
N VAL A 59 -16.98 -4.57 11.55
CA VAL A 59 -15.59 -4.19 11.83
C VAL A 59 -15.11 -3.21 10.77
N ASP A 60 -15.30 -3.50 9.48
CA ASP A 60 -14.92 -2.60 8.39
C ASP A 60 -15.65 -1.24 8.49
N SER A 61 -16.93 -1.22 8.86
CA SER A 61 -17.67 0.03 9.11
C SER A 61 -17.09 0.83 10.29
N ARG A 62 -16.68 0.16 11.37
CA ARG A 62 -16.02 0.79 12.53
C ARG A 62 -14.64 1.32 12.16
N LEU A 63 -13.86 0.56 11.41
CA LEU A 63 -12.54 0.96 10.92
C LEU A 63 -12.63 2.15 9.96
N ALA A 64 -13.62 2.17 9.06
CA ALA A 64 -13.91 3.32 8.19
C ALA A 64 -14.24 4.59 9.00
N SER A 65 -14.77 4.43 10.21
CA SER A 65 -15.06 5.53 11.14
C SER A 65 -13.90 5.81 12.12
N ASN A 66 -12.87 4.97 12.18
CA ASN A 66 -11.72 5.16 13.07
C ASN A 66 -10.73 6.16 12.45
N GLN A 67 -10.40 7.23 13.17
CA GLN A 67 -9.48 8.26 12.68
C GLN A 67 -8.03 7.76 12.62
N GLU A 68 -7.56 7.04 13.64
CA GLU A 68 -6.19 6.48 13.68
C GLU A 68 -5.97 5.52 12.50
N PHE A 69 -6.93 4.63 12.25
CA PHE A 69 -6.86 3.69 11.12
C PHE A 69 -6.75 4.41 9.77
N ARG A 70 -7.54 5.48 9.58
CA ARG A 70 -7.50 6.29 8.35
C ARG A 70 -6.19 7.03 8.20
N THR A 71 -5.66 7.62 9.28
CA THR A 71 -4.35 8.29 9.28
C THR A 71 -3.23 7.32 8.92
N ILE A 72 -3.23 6.11 9.50
CA ILE A 72 -2.23 5.08 9.20
C ILE A 72 -2.36 4.61 7.75
N MET A 73 -3.58 4.38 7.25
CA MET A 73 -3.82 4.00 5.86
C MET A 73 -3.30 5.05 4.87
N THR A 74 -3.55 6.34 5.13
CA THR A 74 -3.03 7.43 4.29
C THR A 74 -1.51 7.46 4.33
N ARG A 75 -0.91 7.34 5.52
CA ARG A 75 0.55 7.34 5.68
C ARG A 75 1.20 6.17 4.97
N ALA A 76 0.63 4.96 5.07
CA ALA A 76 1.12 3.78 4.37
C ALA A 76 1.10 4.00 2.86
N ARG A 77 -0.02 4.50 2.31
CA ARG A 77 -0.12 4.82 0.88
C ARG A 77 0.90 5.86 0.42
N THR A 78 1.17 6.89 1.23
CA THR A 78 2.20 7.88 0.91
C THR A 78 3.59 7.25 0.91
N ALA A 79 3.93 6.48 1.94
CA ALA A 79 5.23 5.80 2.02
C ALA A 79 5.43 4.78 0.88
N GLU A 80 4.38 4.05 0.50
CA GLU A 80 4.41 3.15 -0.66
C GLU A 80 4.58 3.90 -1.99
N ALA A 81 3.91 5.06 -2.16
CA ALA A 81 4.08 5.90 -3.35
C ALA A 81 5.51 6.44 -3.45
N THR A 82 6.07 6.96 -2.36
CA THR A 82 7.46 7.42 -2.30
C THR A 82 8.44 6.27 -2.57
N ALA A 83 8.19 5.07 -2.02
CA ALA A 83 9.00 3.90 -2.32
C ALA A 83 8.91 3.47 -3.79
N ALA A 84 7.75 3.64 -4.44
CA ALA A 84 7.60 3.36 -5.87
C ALA A 84 8.33 4.39 -6.74
N GLU A 85 8.40 5.66 -6.33
CA GLU A 85 9.16 6.71 -7.03
C GLU A 85 10.68 6.54 -6.89
N LEU A 86 11.14 6.06 -5.72
CA LEU A 86 12.56 5.80 -5.46
C LEU A 86 13.04 4.45 -6.03
N SER A 87 12.11 3.54 -6.29
CA SER A 87 12.44 2.30 -6.99
C SER A 87 12.80 2.63 -8.44
N PRO A 88 13.91 2.08 -8.98
CA PRO A 88 14.25 2.32 -10.37
C PRO A 88 13.06 1.89 -11.23
N PRO A 89 12.72 2.62 -12.31
CA PRO A 89 11.74 2.14 -13.25
C PRO A 89 12.22 0.77 -13.70
N THR A 90 11.50 -0.29 -13.32
CA THR A 90 11.53 -1.51 -14.11
C THR A 90 11.21 -1.03 -15.51
N ASP A 91 12.13 -1.27 -16.44
CA ASP A 91 11.99 -1.05 -17.87
C ASP A 91 10.75 -1.82 -18.37
N ALA A 92 9.57 -1.28 -18.07
CA ALA A 92 8.34 -1.59 -18.72
C ALA A 92 8.32 -0.62 -19.89
N ALA A 93 9.10 -0.96 -20.93
CA ALA A 93 8.95 -0.35 -22.23
C ALA A 93 7.45 -0.29 -22.57
N PRO A 94 6.86 0.89 -22.80
CA PRO A 94 5.61 0.95 -23.53
C PRO A 94 5.94 0.67 -25.00
N ASP A 95 6.27 -0.58 -25.35
CA ASP A 95 6.14 -1.02 -26.74
C ASP A 95 4.65 -1.30 -26.99
N THR A 96 3.88 -0.23 -27.01
CA THR A 96 2.66 -0.19 -27.79
C THR A 96 3.01 0.52 -29.09
N SER A 97 3.81 -0.14 -29.91
CA SER A 97 3.76 0.09 -31.36
C SER A 97 2.33 -0.21 -31.82
N PRO A 98 1.54 0.78 -32.29
CA PRO A 98 0.32 0.46 -33.01
C PRO A 98 0.73 -0.14 -34.36
N THR A 99 0.88 -1.46 -34.40
CA THR A 99 0.95 -2.23 -35.63
C THR A 99 -0.26 -1.86 -36.49
N GLY A 100 0.06 -1.17 -37.59
CA GLY A 100 -0.72 -0.88 -38.79
C GLY A 100 -2.22 -1.16 -38.80
N HIS A 101 -3.01 -0.11 -39.08
CA HIS A 101 -4.20 -0.26 -39.90
C HIS A 101 -4.00 0.48 -41.23
N PRO A 102 -4.29 -0.17 -42.38
CA PRO A 102 -3.92 0.32 -43.70
C PRO A 102 -4.67 1.59 -44.09
N ALA A 103 -3.99 2.42 -44.88
CA ALA A 103 -4.57 3.53 -45.61
C ALA A 103 -5.77 3.03 -46.44
N ILE A 104 -6.99 3.46 -46.07
CA ILE A 104 -8.15 3.36 -46.96
C ILE A 104 -7.91 4.37 -48.08
N GLY A 105 -7.49 3.81 -49.21
CA GLY A 105 -7.38 4.48 -50.48
C GLY A 105 -8.74 4.96 -50.99
N ARG A 106 -8.63 6.11 -51.64
CA ARG A 106 -9.59 6.87 -52.42
C ARG A 106 -10.36 6.07 -53.48
#